data_AF-A0A8T1HMG0-F1
#
_entry.id   AF-A0A8T1HMG0-F1
#
_cell.length_a   1.000
_cell.length_b   1.000
_cell.length_c   1.000
_cell.angle_alpha   90.00
_cell.angle_beta   90.00
_cell.angle_gamma   90.00
#
_symmetry.space_group_name_H-M   'P 1'
#
loop_
_entity.id
_entity.type
_entity.pdbx_description
1 polymer ?
#
loop_
_entity_poly.entity_id
_entity_poly.type
_entity_poly.pdbx_seq_one_letter_code
_entity_poly.pdbx_strand_id
1 'polypeptide(L)' 'MPAWRSDEERGRIRGLSEGGFSIRAIARTVKRSRDAVKRALVASRRNRRQPRRKPIVSERLL' A
#
# COMPACT_ATOMS: atom_id res chain seq x y z
N MET A 1 14.11 -0.91 6.60
CA MET A 1 12.88 -0.55 5.83
C MET A 1 13.32 0.04 4.49
N PRO A 2 12.78 -0.39 3.33
CA PRO A 2 13.20 0.24 2.08
C PRO A 2 12.68 1.67 2.11
N ALA A 3 13.60 2.63 2.18
CA ALA A 3 13.34 4.05 2.33
C ALA A 3 12.66 4.59 1.07
N TRP A 4 11.33 4.61 1.09
CA TRP A 4 10.57 5.56 0.29
C TRP A 4 10.99 6.95 0.76
N ARG A 5 11.37 7.82 -0.18
CA ARG A 5 12.00 9.10 0.17
C ARG A 5 11.05 10.00 0.95
N SER A 6 9.73 9.85 0.73
CA SER A 6 8.64 10.46 1.49
C SER A 6 7.33 9.66 1.33
N ASP A 7 6.43 9.69 2.32
CA ASP A 7 5.10 9.10 2.23
C ASP A 7 4.25 9.70 1.09
N GLU A 8 4.46 10.98 0.75
CA GLU A 8 3.82 11.64 -0.38
C GLU A 8 4.13 10.97 -1.73
N GLU A 9 5.38 10.55 -1.94
CA GLU A 9 5.81 9.90 -3.18
C GLU A 9 5.09 8.56 -3.35
N ARG A 10 4.91 7.86 -2.22
CA ARG A 10 4.13 6.62 -2.17
C ARG A 10 2.64 6.86 -2.42
N GLY A 11 2.08 7.94 -1.90
CA GLY A 11 0.72 8.39 -2.17
C GLY A 11 0.48 8.66 -3.66
N ARG A 12 1.41 9.34 -4.32
CA ARG A 12 1.34 9.61 -5.78
C ARG A 12 1.37 8.34 -6.61
N ILE A 13 2.28 7.40 -6.31
CA ILE A 13 2.35 6.10 -6.99
C ILE A 13 1.03 5.34 -6.86
N ARG A 14 0.42 5.39 -5.66
CA ARG A 14 -0.86 4.75 -5.40
C ARG A 14 -1.99 5.38 -6.20
N GLY A 15 -2.11 6.71 -6.18
CA GLY A 15 -3.14 7.43 -6.94
C GLY A 15 -3.05 7.13 -8.44
N LEU A 16 -1.85 7.09 -9.01
CA LEU A 16 -1.65 6.71 -10.41
C LEU A 16 -2.02 5.24 -10.69
N SER A 17 -1.69 4.34 -9.77
CA SER A 17 -2.10 2.93 -9.92
C SER A 17 -3.60 2.72 -9.82
N GLU A 18 -4.28 3.48 -8.95
CA GLU A 18 -5.74 3.44 -8.80
C GLU A 18 -6.44 4.10 -10.01
N GLY A 19 -5.81 5.09 -10.65
CA GLY A 19 -6.24 5.65 -11.93
C GLY A 19 -5.97 4.78 -13.16
N GLY A 20 -5.51 3.54 -13.00
CA GLY A 20 -5.32 2.58 -14.10
C GLY A 20 -4.01 2.71 -14.87
N PHE A 21 -3.05 3.52 -14.42
CA PHE A 21 -1.77 3.65 -15.10
C PHE A 21 -0.90 2.40 -14.95
N SER A 22 -0.21 2.02 -16.02
CA SER A 22 0.74 0.90 -15.98
C SER A 22 1.96 1.22 -15.11
N ILE A 23 2.57 0.19 -14.51
CA ILE A 23 3.81 0.32 -13.71
C ILE A 23 4.92 1.04 -14.50
N ARG A 24 4.99 0.84 -15.83
CA ARG A 24 5.98 1.50 -16.69
C ARG A 24 5.71 3.00 -16.80
N ALA A 25 4.44 3.39 -16.97
CA ALA A 25 4.04 4.79 -17.04
C ALA A 25 4.31 5.48 -15.70
N ILE A 26 3.90 4.86 -14.59
CA ILE A 26 4.15 5.36 -13.23
C ILE A 26 5.65 5.56 -13.00
N ALA A 27 6.48 4.57 -13.31
CA ALA A 27 7.93 4.66 -13.17
C ALA A 27 8.54 5.85 -13.91
N ARG A 28 8.04 6.17 -15.11
CA ARG A 28 8.44 7.36 -15.87
C ARG A 28 7.98 8.64 -15.18
N THR A 29 6.73 8.71 -14.73
CA THR A 29 6.15 9.89 -14.07
C THR A 29 6.86 10.23 -12.77
N VAL A 30 7.17 9.22 -11.94
CA VAL A 30 7.80 9.43 -10.62
C VAL A 30 9.34 9.39 -10.70
N LYS A 31 9.92 9.21 -11.90
CA LYS A 31 11.37 9.08 -12.14
C LYS A 31 12.03 8.01 -11.25
N ARG A 32 11.38 6.85 -11.13
CA ARG A 32 11.84 5.73 -10.30
C ARG A 32 11.95 4.44 -11.09
N SER A 33 12.73 3.49 -10.57
CA SER A 33 12.81 2.16 -11.16
C SER A 33 11.47 1.43 -11.03
N ARG A 34 11.19 0.53 -11.98
CA ARG A 34 9.99 -0.33 -11.94
C ARG A 34 9.90 -1.13 -10.64
N ASP A 35 11.02 -1.62 -10.13
CA ASP A 35 11.05 -2.40 -8.88
C ASP A 35 10.80 -1.55 -7.63
N ALA A 36 11.15 -0.26 -7.67
CA ALA A 36 10.69 0.65 -6.64
C ALA A 36 9.16 0.70 -6.67
N VAL A 37 8.55 1.05 -7.81
CA VAL A 37 7.08 1.16 -7.95
C VAL A 37 6.36 -0.12 -7.47
N LYS A 38 6.84 -1.30 -7.89
CA LYS A 38 6.31 -2.59 -7.41
C LYS A 38 6.34 -2.70 -5.88
N ARG A 39 7.47 -2.35 -5.25
CA ARG A 39 7.61 -2.38 -3.78
C ARG A 39 6.63 -1.41 -3.07
N ALA A 40 6.35 -0.24 -3.65
CA ALA A 40 5.39 0.73 -3.06
C ALA A 40 3.99 0.14 -2.98
N LEU A 41 3.58 -0.48 -4.09
CA LEU A 41 2.27 -1.08 -4.23
C LEU A 41 2.13 -2.33 -3.34
N VAL A 42 3.15 -3.18 -3.25
CA VAL A 42 3.15 -4.38 -2.41
C VAL A 42 3.10 -4.03 -0.92
N ALA A 43 3.87 -3.05 -0.48
CA ALA A 43 3.88 -2.63 0.92
C ALA A 43 2.51 -2.08 1.37
N SER A 44 1.71 -1.51 0.45
CA SER A 44 0.33 -1.09 0.74
C SER A 44 -0.59 -2.28 0.97
N ARG A 45 -0.46 -3.36 0.19
CA ARG A 45 -1.25 -4.59 0.36
C ARG A 45 -0.99 -5.30 1.69
N ARG A 46 0.25 -5.26 2.22
CA ARG A 46 0.58 -5.84 3.53
C ARG A 46 -0.17 -5.17 4.68
N ASN A 47 -0.37 -3.85 4.63
CA ASN A 47 -1.15 -3.14 5.67
C ASN A 47 -2.66 -3.39 5.59
N ARG A 48 -3.17 -3.88 4.46
CA ARG A 48 -4.61 -4.13 4.27
C ARG A 48 -5.08 -5.49 4.79
N ARG A 49 -4.15 -6.36 5.22
CA ARG A 49 -4.46 -7.70 5.74
C ARG A 49 -4.14 -7.81 7.23
N GLN A 50 -4.99 -7.24 8.07
CA GLN A 50 -5.29 -7.84 9.37
C GLN A 50 -6.77 -7.59 9.68
N PRO A 51 -7.68 -8.54 9.39
CA PRO A 51 -8.95 -8.54 10.09
C PRO A 51 -8.62 -8.81 11.56
N ARG A 52 -8.57 -7.76 12.39
CA ARG A 52 -8.56 -7.92 13.84
C ARG A 52 -9.88 -8.60 14.20
N ARG A 53 -9.85 -9.92 14.42
CA ARG A 53 -10.96 -10.63 15.08
C ARG A 53 -11.13 -9.94 16.43
N LYS A 54 -12.24 -9.21 16.61
CA LYS A 54 -12.64 -8.74 17.93
C LYS A 54 -12.92 -10.00 18.77
N PRO A 55 -12.38 -10.16 19.99
CA PRO A 55 -12.84 -11.21 20.87
C PRO A 55 -14.32 -10.95 21.17
N ILE A 56 -15.19 -11.90 20.83
CA ILE A 56 -16.58 -11.88 21.24
C ILE A 56 -16.56 -12.24 22.73
N VAL A 57 -16.67 -11.24 23.60
CA VAL A 57 -16.95 -11.45 25.02
C VAL A 57 -18.47 -11.50 25.14
N SER A 58 -19.03 -12.70 25.21
CA SER A 58 -20.41 -12.90 25.65
C SER A 58 -20.37 -13.60 27.00
N GLU A 59 -20.27 -12.82 28.07
CA GLU A 59 -20.54 -13.31 29.41
C GLU A 59 -22.05 -13.15 29.65
N ARG A 60 -22.78 -14.27 29.64
CA ARG A 60 -24.13 -14.32 30.20
C ARG A 60 -23.97 -14.59 31.69
N LEU A 61 -24.10 -13.55 32.51
CA LEU A 61 -24.34 -13.71 33.94
C LEU A 61 -25.69 -14.42 34.12
N LEU A 62 -25.64 -15.58 34.77
CA LEU A 62 -26.80 -16.34 35.26
C LEU A 62 -27.45 -15.60 36.44
#